data_AF-A0A9P9AJC5-F1
#
_entry.id   AF-A0A9P9AJC5-F1
#
_cell.length_a   1.000
_cell.length_b   1.000
_cell.length_c   1.000
_cell.angle_alpha   90.00
_cell.angle_beta   90.00
_cell.angle_gamma   90.00
#
_symmetry.space_group_name_H-M   'P 1'
#
loop_
_entity.id
_entity.type
_entity.pdbx_description
1 polymer ?
#
loop_
_entity_poly.entity_id
_entity_poly.type
_entity_poly.pdbx_seq_one_letter_code
_entity_poly.pdbx_strand_id
1 'polypeptide(L)'
;MTATRTNLGPLTTEFTYPSSCRVAILSCTNCAKGWQGQTCGSNHFNTQGVQDNVDCWPERSNSSISTSVALNGFGYYSPGLLCPTGYTTACQATGTSDGGFVFQFPLLQSETAVGCCPTGYKCKHNPGADVAQTCYSVATTGSFEAAQCSAGTTNDYRYVRMPATVSEVVSSETSYSTIRAITLFAPLFQLNHQKTDLSSSSTSETDAADTMKPSEESSSGNGLSTGAKAGIGAGAGVVALIVIGVALLFWRKRKSKVVNVVEKPPGYECLRPELQGKPVQPAFAELDWRASRSELA
;
A
#
# COMPACT_ATOMS: atom_id res chain seq x y z
N MET A 1 14.39 2.07 2.31
CA MET A 1 14.82 2.25 0.90
C MET A 1 13.56 2.39 0.07
N THR A 2 13.48 3.31 -0.89
CA THR A 2 12.30 3.45 -1.78
C THR A 2 12.43 2.50 -2.97
N ALA A 3 11.32 1.98 -3.49
CA ALA A 3 11.34 1.11 -4.66
C ALA A 3 11.69 1.92 -5.93
N THR A 4 12.30 1.25 -6.93
CA THR A 4 12.48 1.83 -8.26
C THR A 4 11.12 2.14 -8.88
N ARG A 5 11.00 3.28 -9.56
CA ARG A 5 9.77 3.68 -10.24
C ARG A 5 9.48 2.77 -11.44
N THR A 6 8.36 2.07 -11.41
CA THR A 6 7.84 1.26 -12.52
C THR A 6 6.51 1.83 -12.99
N ASN A 7 6.50 2.44 -14.18
CA ASN A 7 5.25 2.92 -14.79
C ASN A 7 4.52 1.76 -15.47
N LEU A 8 3.29 1.51 -15.07
CA LEU A 8 2.43 0.46 -15.58
C LEU A 8 1.69 0.86 -16.86
N GLY A 9 1.67 2.14 -17.23
CA GLY A 9 0.89 2.68 -18.34
C GLY A 9 -0.22 3.62 -17.85
N PRO A 10 -1.05 4.14 -18.77
CA PRO A 10 -2.18 5.00 -18.42
C PRO A 10 -3.31 4.21 -17.76
N LEU A 11 -3.99 4.84 -16.80
CA LEU A 11 -5.31 4.40 -16.32
C LEU A 11 -6.26 5.60 -16.39
N THR A 12 -6.75 5.84 -17.59
CA THR A 12 -7.63 6.98 -17.92
C THR A 12 -9.07 6.56 -18.21
N THR A 13 -9.32 5.25 -18.32
CA THR A 13 -10.64 4.66 -18.57
C THR A 13 -11.12 3.89 -17.33
N GLU A 14 -12.41 3.60 -17.28
CA GLU A 14 -12.98 2.79 -16.21
C GLU A 14 -12.45 1.35 -16.27
N PHE A 15 -11.96 0.86 -15.12
CA PHE A 15 -11.62 -0.54 -14.92
C PHE A 15 -12.50 -1.11 -13.81
N THR A 16 -13.29 -2.13 -14.12
CA THR A 16 -14.13 -2.81 -13.12
C THR A 16 -13.32 -3.90 -12.43
N TYR A 17 -13.11 -3.76 -11.12
CA TYR A 17 -12.38 -4.76 -10.34
C TYR A 17 -13.18 -6.08 -10.29
N PRO A 18 -12.66 -7.20 -10.83
CA PRO A 18 -13.42 -8.45 -10.92
C PRO A 18 -13.84 -8.97 -9.55
N SER A 19 -15.02 -9.61 -9.48
CA SER A 19 -15.52 -10.20 -8.22
C SER A 19 -14.62 -11.33 -7.71
N SER A 20 -14.05 -12.15 -8.61
CA SER A 20 -13.08 -13.20 -8.29
C SER A 20 -11.85 -12.67 -7.56
N CYS A 21 -11.46 -11.42 -7.83
CA CYS A 21 -10.33 -10.77 -7.18
C CYS A 21 -10.61 -10.35 -5.74
N ARG A 22 -11.89 -10.33 -5.31
CA ARG A 22 -12.28 -10.01 -3.92
C ARG A 22 -12.19 -11.21 -2.99
N VAL A 23 -12.02 -12.41 -3.52
CA VAL A 23 -11.81 -13.63 -2.74
C VAL A 23 -10.49 -13.50 -1.99
N ALA A 24 -10.54 -13.60 -0.66
CA ALA A 24 -9.35 -13.51 0.17
C ALA A 24 -8.65 -14.88 0.25
N ILE A 25 -7.42 -14.97 -0.23
CA ILE A 25 -6.58 -16.14 0.02
C ILE A 25 -6.05 -16.05 1.46
N LEU A 26 -6.49 -16.96 2.32
CA LEU A 26 -6.08 -17.00 3.72
C LEU A 26 -4.70 -17.63 3.87
N SER A 27 -3.93 -17.16 4.84
CA SER A 27 -2.57 -17.65 5.09
C SER A 27 -2.52 -19.10 5.57
N CYS A 28 -3.54 -19.53 6.33
CA CYS A 28 -3.73 -20.88 6.84
C CYS A 28 -5.11 -20.99 7.51
N THR A 29 -5.55 -22.20 7.85
CA THR A 29 -6.87 -22.48 8.44
C THR A 29 -7.14 -21.71 9.73
N ASN A 30 -6.14 -21.55 10.60
CA ASN A 30 -6.25 -20.86 11.90
C ASN A 30 -5.61 -19.45 11.91
N CYS A 31 -5.21 -18.94 10.74
CA CYS A 31 -4.53 -17.65 10.62
C CYS A 31 -5.52 -16.48 10.56
N ALA A 32 -5.11 -15.34 11.12
CA ALA A 32 -5.89 -14.09 11.14
C ALA A 32 -5.56 -13.11 9.99
N LYS A 33 -5.09 -13.62 8.84
CA LYS A 33 -4.67 -12.81 7.68
C LYS A 33 -5.10 -13.45 6.36
N GLY A 34 -5.52 -12.61 5.41
CA GLY A 34 -5.77 -13.01 4.04
C GLY A 34 -5.53 -11.88 3.04
N TRP A 35 -5.36 -12.24 1.76
CA TRP A 35 -5.00 -11.32 0.68
C TRP A 35 -5.95 -11.49 -0.51
N GLN A 36 -6.53 -10.37 -0.96
CA GLN A 36 -7.28 -10.26 -2.20
C GLN A 36 -6.33 -10.07 -3.40
N GLY A 37 -6.86 -10.26 -4.60
CA GLY A 37 -6.10 -10.10 -5.85
C GLY A 37 -4.98 -11.15 -6.01
N GLN A 38 -5.14 -12.31 -5.37
CA GLN A 38 -4.18 -13.41 -5.42
C GLN A 38 -4.75 -14.57 -6.26
N THR A 39 -3.85 -15.43 -6.73
CA THR A 39 -4.18 -16.72 -7.33
C THR A 39 -3.23 -17.79 -6.80
N CYS A 40 -3.64 -19.05 -6.92
CA CYS A 40 -2.80 -20.20 -6.60
C CYS A 40 -2.08 -20.67 -7.86
N GLY A 41 -0.78 -20.91 -7.77
CA GLY A 41 0.02 -21.46 -8.84
C GLY A 41 1.43 -21.83 -8.39
N SER A 42 2.35 -21.95 -9.33
CA SER A 42 3.74 -22.32 -9.05
C SER A 42 4.54 -21.12 -8.59
N ASN A 43 4.52 -20.82 -7.29
CA ASN A 43 5.38 -19.80 -6.70
C ASN A 43 6.41 -20.42 -5.74
N HIS A 44 7.68 -20.47 -6.15
CA HIS A 44 8.80 -20.97 -5.34
C HIS A 44 9.18 -20.10 -4.11
N PHE A 45 8.62 -18.90 -3.97
CA PHE A 45 8.89 -18.03 -2.82
C PHE A 45 8.02 -18.34 -1.60
N ASN A 46 7.00 -19.20 -1.74
CA ASN A 46 6.21 -19.69 -0.62
C ASN A 46 5.71 -21.11 -0.86
N THR A 47 5.52 -21.88 0.21
CA THR A 47 5.13 -23.30 0.14
C THR A 47 3.69 -23.51 -0.36
N GLN A 48 2.84 -22.50 -0.25
CA GLN A 48 1.42 -22.56 -0.58
C GLN A 48 1.16 -22.38 -2.09
N GLY A 49 2.09 -21.75 -2.80
CA GLY A 49 1.92 -21.38 -4.21
C GLY A 49 1.08 -20.11 -4.42
N VAL A 50 1.00 -19.22 -3.42
CA VAL A 50 0.28 -17.94 -3.54
C VAL A 50 1.08 -16.99 -4.44
N GLN A 51 0.43 -16.34 -5.40
CA GLN A 51 1.04 -15.29 -6.23
C GLN A 51 0.02 -14.21 -6.60
N ASP A 52 0.50 -13.02 -6.94
CA ASP A 52 -0.38 -11.94 -7.40
C ASP A 52 -1.11 -12.36 -8.68
N ASN A 53 -2.43 -12.19 -8.69
CA ASN A 53 -3.23 -12.41 -9.88
C ASN A 53 -3.16 -11.18 -10.78
N VAL A 54 -2.47 -11.34 -11.91
CA VAL A 54 -2.25 -10.28 -12.90
C VAL A 54 -3.54 -9.75 -13.52
N ASP A 55 -4.60 -10.56 -13.56
CA ASP A 55 -5.92 -10.18 -14.09
C ASP A 55 -6.72 -9.31 -13.10
N CYS A 56 -6.27 -9.21 -11.86
CA CYS A 56 -6.84 -8.32 -10.85
C CYS A 56 -6.28 -6.89 -10.92
N TRP A 57 -5.45 -6.60 -11.93
CA TRP A 57 -4.88 -5.29 -12.17
C TRP A 57 -5.44 -4.73 -13.49
N PRO A 58 -5.62 -3.40 -13.60
CA PRO A 58 -5.90 -2.77 -14.89
C PRO A 58 -4.85 -3.11 -15.95
N GLU A 59 -5.17 -2.83 -17.22
CA GLU A 59 -4.26 -3.04 -18.34
C GLU A 59 -2.88 -2.41 -18.08
N ARG A 60 -1.82 -3.16 -18.40
CA ARG A 60 -0.43 -2.79 -18.11
C ARG A 60 0.39 -2.86 -19.40
N SER A 61 1.32 -1.95 -19.57
CA SER A 61 2.28 -1.95 -20.70
C SER A 61 3.14 -3.22 -20.74
N ASN A 62 3.38 -3.85 -19.59
CA ASN A 62 3.99 -5.17 -19.50
C ASN A 62 3.00 -6.15 -18.87
N SER A 63 2.37 -6.98 -19.70
CA SER A 63 1.41 -8.00 -19.28
C SER A 63 2.02 -9.13 -18.45
N SER A 64 3.34 -9.36 -18.57
CA SER A 64 4.06 -10.49 -17.95
C SER A 64 4.74 -10.12 -16.62
N ILE A 65 4.42 -8.97 -16.03
CA ILE A 65 4.97 -8.57 -14.74
C ILE A 65 4.50 -9.51 -13.63
N SER A 66 5.43 -9.89 -12.75
CA SER A 66 5.17 -10.73 -11.59
C SER A 66 6.00 -10.29 -10.39
N THR A 67 5.58 -10.71 -9.21
CA THR A 67 6.22 -10.44 -7.93
C THR A 67 6.44 -11.75 -7.19
N SER A 68 7.47 -11.78 -6.37
CA SER A 68 7.80 -12.93 -5.53
C SER A 68 6.82 -13.13 -4.38
N VAL A 69 6.29 -12.03 -3.85
CA VAL A 69 5.49 -11.97 -2.63
C VAL A 69 4.17 -11.27 -2.95
N ALA A 70 3.08 -11.80 -2.38
CA ALA A 70 1.75 -11.23 -2.50
C ALA A 70 1.73 -9.73 -2.17
N LEU A 71 1.13 -8.94 -3.06
CA LEU A 71 0.95 -7.50 -2.92
C LEU A 71 2.25 -6.71 -2.71
N ASN A 72 3.39 -7.20 -3.23
CA ASN A 72 4.63 -6.42 -3.21
C ASN A 72 4.63 -5.29 -4.26
N GLY A 73 3.51 -5.06 -4.94
CA GLY A 73 3.28 -3.95 -5.86
C GLY A 73 3.98 -4.12 -7.22
N PHE A 74 3.25 -3.83 -8.30
CA PHE A 74 3.81 -3.88 -9.66
C PHE A 74 4.38 -2.54 -10.13
N GLY A 75 3.85 -1.43 -9.62
CA GLY A 75 4.19 -0.09 -10.08
C GLY A 75 3.09 0.91 -9.78
N TYR A 76 3.07 1.98 -10.55
CA TYR A 76 2.03 3.02 -10.54
C TYR A 76 1.50 3.25 -11.96
N TYR A 77 0.26 3.71 -12.06
CA TYR A 77 -0.34 4.13 -13.33
C TYR A 77 -0.12 5.62 -13.55
N SER A 78 0.22 6.03 -14.77
CA SER A 78 0.45 7.43 -15.12
C SER A 78 0.24 7.69 -16.62
N PRO A 79 -0.64 8.64 -17.00
CA PRO A 79 -1.58 9.33 -16.12
C PRO A 79 -2.62 8.35 -15.56
N GLY A 80 -2.86 8.40 -14.25
CA GLY A 80 -3.91 7.67 -13.56
C GLY A 80 -4.97 8.64 -13.04
N LEU A 81 -6.17 8.58 -13.61
CA LEU A 81 -7.21 9.60 -13.39
C LEU A 81 -8.39 9.09 -12.58
N LEU A 82 -8.66 7.79 -12.60
CA LEU A 82 -9.86 7.18 -12.04
C LEU A 82 -9.49 5.94 -11.23
N CYS A 83 -9.99 5.86 -9.99
CA CYS A 83 -9.92 4.60 -9.23
C CYS A 83 -10.80 3.53 -9.90
N PRO A 84 -10.39 2.26 -9.87
CA PRO A 84 -11.24 1.16 -10.33
C PRO A 84 -12.63 1.13 -9.69
N THR A 85 -13.62 0.60 -10.40
CA THR A 85 -14.97 0.48 -9.87
C THR A 85 -15.00 -0.49 -8.69
N GLY A 86 -15.60 -0.04 -7.59
CA GLY A 86 -15.56 -0.70 -6.27
C GLY A 86 -14.42 -0.21 -5.36
N TYR A 87 -13.52 0.61 -5.87
CA TYR A 87 -12.45 1.28 -5.13
C TYR A 87 -12.79 2.76 -4.91
N THR A 88 -12.17 3.34 -3.88
CA THR A 88 -12.25 4.75 -3.54
C THR A 88 -10.85 5.30 -3.30
N THR A 89 -10.67 6.59 -3.52
CA THR A 89 -9.46 7.30 -3.08
C THR A 89 -9.34 7.23 -1.57
N ALA A 90 -8.34 6.52 -1.06
CA ALA A 90 -8.17 6.26 0.37
C ALA A 90 -6.99 7.03 0.99
N CYS A 91 -6.03 7.45 0.17
CA CYS A 91 -4.89 8.26 0.58
C CYS A 91 -4.32 9.04 -0.60
N GLN A 92 -3.58 10.12 -0.32
CA GLN A 92 -2.86 10.88 -1.35
C GLN A 92 -1.52 11.42 -0.84
N ALA A 93 -0.68 11.83 -1.78
CA ALA A 93 0.49 12.67 -1.56
C ALA A 93 0.72 13.53 -2.80
N THR A 94 1.35 14.69 -2.62
CA THR A 94 1.73 15.57 -3.73
C THR A 94 3.18 15.99 -3.58
N GLY A 95 3.93 15.84 -4.67
CA GLY A 95 5.35 16.15 -4.71
C GLY A 95 6.17 15.32 -3.72
N THR A 96 7.32 15.86 -3.35
CA THR A 96 8.22 15.29 -2.32
C THR A 96 7.93 15.88 -0.93
N SER A 97 6.73 16.41 -0.70
CA SER A 97 6.40 17.13 0.53
C SER A 97 6.16 16.20 1.71
N ASP A 98 6.63 16.60 2.89
CA ASP A 98 6.38 15.92 4.16
C ASP A 98 4.94 16.22 4.63
N GLY A 99 4.04 15.23 4.56
CA GLY A 99 2.66 15.39 5.03
C GLY A 99 1.60 14.49 4.37
N GLY A 100 1.97 13.67 3.39
CA GLY A 100 1.07 12.72 2.72
C GLY A 100 1.32 11.25 3.07
N PHE A 101 0.59 10.35 2.41
CA PHE A 101 0.87 8.92 2.49
C PHE A 101 2.21 8.60 1.82
N VAL A 102 2.99 7.71 2.44
CA VAL A 102 4.27 7.25 1.89
C VAL A 102 3.99 6.14 0.87
N PHE A 103 4.06 6.48 -0.42
CA PHE A 103 3.91 5.51 -1.50
C PHE A 103 5.18 4.66 -1.64
N GLN A 104 5.00 3.40 -2.06
CA GLN A 104 6.11 2.49 -2.36
C GLN A 104 6.94 3.03 -3.54
N PHE A 105 6.24 3.52 -4.58
CA PHE A 105 6.87 4.13 -5.74
C PHE A 105 6.92 5.65 -5.54
N PRO A 106 8.13 6.24 -5.43
CA PRO A 106 8.29 7.64 -5.03
C PRO A 106 7.69 8.58 -6.07
N LEU A 107 7.20 9.75 -5.65
CA LEU A 107 6.61 10.78 -6.52
C LEU A 107 7.68 11.75 -7.05
N LEU A 108 7.42 12.36 -8.21
CA LEU A 108 8.16 13.53 -8.68
C LEU A 108 7.57 14.83 -8.10
N GLN A 109 8.34 15.93 -8.13
CA GLN A 109 7.99 17.21 -7.50
C GLN A 109 6.61 17.77 -7.91
N SER A 110 6.18 17.58 -9.16
CA SER A 110 4.91 18.08 -9.72
C SER A 110 3.79 17.04 -9.79
N GLU A 111 4.04 15.80 -9.34
CA GLU A 111 3.05 14.73 -9.38
C GLU A 111 2.15 14.76 -8.14
N THR A 112 0.88 14.43 -8.34
CA THR A 112 0.00 13.97 -7.26
C THR A 112 -0.19 12.48 -7.42
N ALA A 113 0.02 11.73 -6.35
CA ALA A 113 -0.32 10.31 -6.28
C ALA A 113 -1.54 10.12 -5.40
N VAL A 114 -2.46 9.29 -5.87
CA VAL A 114 -3.64 8.84 -5.14
C VAL A 114 -3.60 7.32 -5.01
N GLY A 115 -3.83 6.83 -3.80
CA GLY A 115 -3.93 5.41 -3.49
C GLY A 115 -5.39 5.00 -3.48
N CYS A 116 -5.77 4.16 -4.45
CA CYS A 116 -7.10 3.59 -4.53
C CYS A 116 -7.15 2.29 -3.74
N CYS A 117 -8.13 2.18 -2.84
CA CYS A 117 -8.41 0.97 -2.07
C CYS A 117 -9.86 0.53 -2.24
N PRO A 118 -10.18 -0.77 -2.05
CA PRO A 118 -11.57 -1.20 -2.03
C PRO A 118 -12.37 -0.36 -1.04
N THR A 119 -13.63 -0.10 -1.34
CA THR A 119 -14.49 0.72 -0.48
C THR A 119 -14.47 0.19 0.96
N GLY A 120 -14.16 1.06 1.93
CA GLY A 120 -14.04 0.70 3.35
C GLY A 120 -12.64 0.27 3.81
N TYR A 121 -11.68 0.08 2.90
CA TYR A 121 -10.29 -0.23 3.24
C TYR A 121 -9.47 1.05 3.46
N LYS A 122 -8.35 0.91 4.17
CA LYS A 122 -7.38 1.99 4.44
C LYS A 122 -6.04 1.70 3.79
N CYS A 123 -5.32 2.74 3.40
CA CYS A 123 -3.95 2.59 2.90
C CYS A 123 -2.99 2.17 4.02
N LYS A 124 -2.01 1.34 3.68
CA LYS A 124 -0.92 0.92 4.54
C LYS A 124 0.39 0.88 3.76
N HIS A 125 1.40 1.53 4.31
CA HIS A 125 2.77 1.42 3.85
C HIS A 125 3.55 0.51 4.80
N ASN A 126 4.30 -0.46 4.27
CA ASN A 126 5.23 -1.27 5.03
C ASN A 126 6.67 -0.85 4.68
N PRO A 127 7.43 -0.20 5.58
CA PRO A 127 8.79 0.24 5.31
C PRO A 127 9.87 -0.85 5.54
N GLY A 128 9.46 -2.11 5.71
CA GLY A 128 10.35 -3.24 6.01
C GLY A 128 11.22 -3.71 4.82
N ALA A 129 11.79 -4.91 4.94
CA ALA A 129 12.58 -5.52 3.86
C ALA A 129 11.78 -5.67 2.56
N ASP A 130 10.50 -6.02 2.68
CA ASP A 130 9.52 -6.02 1.60
C ASP A 130 8.72 -4.70 1.64
N VAL A 131 9.26 -3.68 0.98
CA VAL A 131 8.63 -2.37 0.88
C VAL A 131 7.39 -2.51 0.03
N ALA A 132 6.22 -2.48 0.66
CA ALA A 132 4.94 -2.72 -0.01
C ALA A 132 3.93 -1.64 0.35
N GLN A 133 3.12 -1.26 -0.62
CA GLN A 133 1.90 -0.49 -0.39
C GLN A 133 0.67 -1.39 -0.59
N THR A 134 -0.20 -1.43 0.42
CA THR A 134 -1.36 -2.30 0.42
C THR A 134 -2.56 -1.56 0.97
N CYS A 135 -3.74 -2.05 0.65
CA CYS A 135 -4.97 -1.69 1.32
C CYS A 135 -5.23 -2.72 2.42
N TYR A 136 -5.82 -2.31 3.54
CA TYR A 136 -6.26 -3.24 4.57
C TYR A 136 -7.60 -2.88 5.17
N SER A 137 -8.32 -3.90 5.64
CA SER A 137 -9.45 -3.78 6.54
C SER A 137 -9.38 -4.87 7.61
N VAL A 138 -10.11 -4.71 8.71
CA VAL A 138 -10.19 -5.71 9.77
C VAL A 138 -11.63 -6.17 9.88
N ALA A 139 -11.89 -7.42 9.50
CA ALA A 139 -13.20 -8.05 9.59
C ALA A 139 -13.40 -8.65 10.98
N THR A 140 -14.34 -8.10 11.75
CA THR A 140 -14.73 -8.59 13.08
C THR A 140 -16.16 -9.13 13.12
N THR A 141 -16.97 -8.80 12.11
CA THR A 141 -18.36 -9.22 11.94
C THR A 141 -18.66 -9.44 10.45
N GLY A 142 -19.82 -10.05 10.15
CA GLY A 142 -20.25 -10.30 8.78
C GLY A 142 -19.61 -11.54 8.15
N SER A 143 -19.71 -11.63 6.83
CA SER A 143 -19.19 -12.75 6.04
C SER A 143 -18.44 -12.26 4.81
N PHE A 144 -17.40 -13.00 4.40
CA PHE A 144 -16.64 -12.72 3.18
C PHE A 144 -16.18 -14.02 2.51
N GLU A 145 -15.90 -13.94 1.21
CA GLU A 145 -15.41 -15.06 0.41
C GLU A 145 -13.92 -15.26 0.65
N ALA A 146 -13.54 -16.50 0.93
CA ALA A 146 -12.17 -16.88 1.18
C ALA A 146 -11.82 -18.17 0.47
N ALA A 147 -10.55 -18.31 0.14
CA ALA A 147 -9.98 -19.58 -0.31
C ALA A 147 -8.61 -19.80 0.33
N GLN A 148 -8.03 -20.97 0.09
CA GLN A 148 -6.66 -21.30 0.48
C GLN A 148 -5.94 -21.86 -0.72
N CYS A 149 -4.61 -21.65 -0.75
CA CYS A 149 -3.73 -22.30 -1.70
C CYS A 149 -2.99 -23.45 -1.02
N SER A 150 -2.92 -24.58 -1.70
CA SER A 150 -2.09 -25.72 -1.30
C SER A 150 -1.45 -26.33 -2.52
N ALA A 151 -0.12 -26.45 -2.51
CA ALA A 151 0.68 -26.99 -3.60
C ALA A 151 0.33 -26.36 -4.97
N GLY A 152 0.08 -25.05 -4.99
CA GLY A 152 -0.26 -24.30 -6.22
C GLY A 152 -1.69 -24.50 -6.74
N THR A 153 -2.56 -25.16 -5.98
CA THR A 153 -3.97 -25.34 -6.33
C THR A 153 -4.88 -24.68 -5.29
N THR A 154 -6.08 -24.25 -5.74
CA THR A 154 -7.12 -23.73 -4.83
C THR A 154 -7.88 -24.91 -4.25
N ASN A 155 -7.84 -25.07 -2.93
CA ASN A 155 -8.32 -26.29 -2.29
C ASN A 155 -9.50 -26.10 -1.31
N ASP A 156 -10.00 -24.87 -1.10
CA ASP A 156 -11.00 -24.61 -0.05
C ASP A 156 -11.77 -23.28 -0.19
N TYR A 157 -12.58 -23.13 -1.25
CA TYR A 157 -13.45 -21.95 -1.40
C TYR A 157 -14.61 -22.01 -0.41
N ARG A 158 -14.76 -20.98 0.42
CA ARG A 158 -15.81 -20.90 1.45
C ARG A 158 -16.18 -19.47 1.83
N TYR A 159 -17.36 -19.31 2.41
CA TYR A 159 -17.72 -18.09 3.12
C TYR A 159 -17.24 -18.18 4.57
N VAL A 160 -16.38 -17.24 4.99
CA VAL A 160 -15.96 -17.11 6.39
C VAL A 160 -16.87 -16.12 7.07
N ARG A 161 -17.52 -16.55 8.16
CA ARG A 161 -18.33 -15.69 9.03
C ARG A 161 -17.54 -15.31 10.27
N MET A 162 -17.56 -14.04 10.64
CA MET A 162 -16.86 -13.54 11.83
C MET A 162 -17.80 -13.35 13.02
N PRO A 163 -17.39 -13.74 14.24
CA PRO A 163 -16.18 -14.51 14.57
C PRO A 163 -16.25 -15.95 14.04
N ALA A 164 -15.10 -16.53 13.69
CA ALA A 164 -15.02 -17.88 13.13
C ALA A 164 -14.47 -18.87 14.17
N THR A 165 -15.10 -20.04 14.29
CA THR A 165 -14.56 -21.16 15.06
C THR A 165 -13.84 -22.11 14.10
N VAL A 166 -12.58 -22.38 14.38
CA VAL A 166 -11.72 -23.25 13.58
C VAL A 166 -11.33 -24.47 14.41
N SER A 167 -11.36 -25.64 13.79
CA SER A 167 -10.93 -26.88 14.41
C SER A 167 -9.60 -27.32 13.82
N GLU A 168 -8.68 -27.77 14.67
CA GLU A 168 -7.40 -28.34 14.29
C GLU A 168 -7.34 -29.78 14.79
N VAL A 169 -7.01 -30.71 13.90
CA VAL A 169 -6.90 -32.14 14.25
C VAL A 169 -5.42 -32.49 14.32
N VAL A 170 -4.93 -32.81 15.52
CA VAL A 170 -3.55 -33.25 15.75
C VAL A 170 -3.61 -34.61 16.42
N SER A 171 -2.98 -35.63 15.82
CA SER A 171 -2.91 -36.98 16.39
C SER A 171 -4.27 -37.58 16.78
N SER A 172 -5.33 -37.30 16.01
CA SER A 172 -6.73 -37.70 16.27
C SER A 172 -7.45 -36.96 17.41
N GLU A 173 -6.83 -35.95 18.02
CA GLU A 173 -7.51 -35.01 18.93
C GLU A 173 -7.94 -33.75 18.17
N THR A 174 -9.18 -33.32 18.38
CA THR A 174 -9.71 -32.10 17.78
C THR A 174 -9.69 -30.97 18.81
N SER A 175 -8.88 -29.94 18.54
CA SER A 175 -8.86 -28.70 19.31
C SER A 175 -9.68 -27.64 18.58
N TYR A 176 -10.39 -26.80 19.34
CA TYR A 176 -11.18 -25.69 18.80
C TYR A 176 -10.57 -24.35 19.23
N SER A 177 -10.44 -23.43 18.27
CA SER A 177 -10.03 -22.05 18.52
C SER A 177 -11.01 -21.08 17.89
N THR A 178 -11.13 -19.88 18.46
CA THR A 178 -12.01 -18.83 17.95
C THR A 178 -11.19 -17.66 17.43
N ILE A 179 -11.33 -17.37 16.14
CA ILE A 179 -10.76 -16.20 15.48
C ILE A 179 -11.77 -15.06 15.58
N ARG A 180 -11.40 -14.01 16.30
CA ARG A 180 -12.27 -12.84 16.54
C ARG A 180 -12.15 -11.75 15.48
N ALA A 181 -11.01 -11.72 14.79
CA ALA A 181 -10.73 -10.72 13.76
C ALA A 181 -9.83 -11.33 12.69
N ILE A 182 -10.07 -10.97 11.43
CA ILE A 182 -9.17 -11.29 10.31
C ILE A 182 -8.77 -9.97 9.65
N THR A 183 -7.47 -9.77 9.46
CA THR A 183 -6.96 -8.65 8.66
C THR A 183 -6.96 -9.06 7.20
N LEU A 184 -7.75 -8.34 6.40
CA LEU A 184 -7.81 -8.53 4.96
C LEU A 184 -6.94 -7.49 4.27
N PHE A 185 -6.04 -7.94 3.43
CA PHE A 185 -5.24 -7.09 2.56
C PHE A 185 -5.79 -7.11 1.14
N ALA A 186 -5.62 -6.01 0.41
CA ALA A 186 -5.99 -5.90 -0.99
C ALA A 186 -4.97 -5.06 -1.76
N PRO A 187 -4.90 -5.19 -3.10
CA PRO A 187 -4.05 -4.34 -3.92
C PRO A 187 -4.35 -2.86 -3.69
N LEU A 188 -3.30 -2.06 -3.53
CA LEU A 188 -3.38 -0.60 -3.58
C LEU A 188 -2.93 -0.16 -4.98
N PHE A 189 -3.85 0.46 -5.73
CA PHE A 189 -3.49 1.03 -7.02
C PHE A 189 -3.01 2.46 -6.80
N GLN A 190 -1.74 2.71 -7.12
CA GLN A 190 -1.18 4.04 -7.10
C GLN A 190 -1.40 4.70 -8.46
N LEU A 191 -2.14 5.80 -8.46
CA LEU A 191 -2.44 6.60 -9.64
C LEU A 191 -1.69 7.92 -9.54
N ASN A 192 -0.78 8.16 -10.46
CA ASN A 192 -0.03 9.41 -10.53
C ASN A 192 -0.63 10.28 -11.65
N HIS A 193 -0.79 11.56 -11.38
CA HIS A 193 -1.20 12.53 -12.37
C HIS A 193 -0.60 13.91 -12.09
N GLN A 194 -0.52 14.72 -13.14
CA GLN A 194 -0.17 16.14 -13.08
C GLN A 194 -1.40 16.99 -13.43
N LYS A 195 -1.30 18.29 -13.19
CA LYS A 195 -2.40 19.24 -13.47
C LYS A 195 -2.78 19.29 -14.96
N THR A 196 -1.81 19.10 -15.85
CA THR A 196 -2.00 19.06 -17.30
C THR A 196 -2.85 17.87 -17.74
N ASP A 197 -2.72 16.72 -17.05
CA ASP A 197 -3.41 15.48 -17.42
C ASP A 197 -4.93 15.59 -17.20
N LEU A 198 -5.33 16.37 -16.19
CA LEU A 198 -6.74 16.64 -15.88
C LEU A 198 -7.42 17.53 -16.91
N SER A 199 -6.65 18.37 -17.62
CA SER A 199 -7.21 19.30 -18.61
C SER A 199 -7.45 18.59 -19.95
N SER A 200 -6.59 17.66 -20.34
CA SER A 200 -6.72 16.91 -21.59
C SER A 200 -7.88 15.92 -21.59
N SER A 201 -8.26 15.39 -20.43
CA SER A 201 -9.38 14.43 -20.29
C SER A 201 -10.76 15.03 -20.58
N SER A 202 -10.88 16.36 -20.71
CA SER A 202 -12.14 17.05 -21.03
C SER A 202 -12.37 17.26 -22.54
N THR A 203 -11.47 16.78 -23.41
CA THR A 203 -11.47 17.12 -24.85
C THR A 203 -11.71 15.91 -25.78
N SER A 204 -12.19 14.78 -25.25
CA SER A 204 -12.41 13.57 -26.04
C SER A 204 -13.86 13.11 -26.03
N GLU A 205 -14.80 14.03 -26.34
CA GLU A 205 -16.14 13.65 -26.79
C GLU A 205 -16.57 14.57 -27.94
N THR A 206 -16.93 13.93 -29.08
CA THR A 206 -17.59 14.46 -30.29
C THR A 206 -16.69 15.03 -31.40
N ASP A 207 -16.05 14.14 -32.16
CA ASP A 207 -15.75 14.38 -33.57
C ASP A 207 -17.04 14.18 -34.39
N ALA A 208 -17.65 15.29 -34.82
CA ALA A 208 -18.51 15.34 -35.99
C ALA A 208 -18.05 16.54 -36.82
N ALA A 209 -17.58 16.23 -38.03
CA ALA A 209 -16.99 17.17 -38.97
C ALA A 209 -17.95 18.31 -39.35
N ASP A 210 -17.42 19.53 -39.44
CA ASP A 210 -17.68 20.36 -40.60
C ASP A 210 -16.53 21.34 -40.90
N THR A 211 -16.29 21.52 -42.18
CA THR A 211 -15.20 22.31 -42.78
C THR A 211 -15.61 23.78 -42.87
N MET A 212 -14.72 24.73 -42.51
CA MET A 212 -14.36 25.89 -43.36
C MET A 212 -13.51 26.97 -42.63
N LYS A 213 -12.35 27.25 -43.24
CA LYS A 213 -11.66 28.55 -43.48
C LYS A 213 -11.08 29.37 -42.29
N PRO A 214 -9.82 29.85 -42.40
CA PRO A 214 -9.21 30.74 -41.40
C PRO A 214 -9.56 32.22 -41.66
N SER A 215 -9.91 32.94 -40.60
CA SER A 215 -9.90 34.39 -40.53
C SER A 215 -9.01 34.82 -39.38
N GLU A 216 -8.00 35.62 -39.72
CA GLU A 216 -7.20 36.38 -38.77
C GLU A 216 -8.08 37.42 -38.07
N GLU A 217 -8.03 37.48 -36.74
CA GLU A 217 -8.20 38.75 -36.03
C GLU A 217 -7.52 38.69 -34.65
N SER A 218 -6.65 39.68 -34.45
CA SER A 218 -6.00 40.05 -33.21
C SER A 218 -6.98 40.56 -32.16
N SER A 219 -6.85 40.16 -30.89
CA SER A 219 -6.85 41.10 -29.74
C SER A 219 -6.76 40.41 -28.37
N SER A 220 -5.80 40.90 -27.58
CA SER A 220 -5.99 41.37 -26.20
C SER A 220 -6.34 40.37 -25.08
N GLY A 221 -5.29 39.97 -24.35
CA GLY A 221 -5.12 40.40 -22.95
C GLY A 221 -6.02 39.80 -21.87
N ASN A 222 -5.57 38.70 -21.25
CA ASN A 222 -6.07 38.25 -19.94
C ASN A 222 -4.98 38.39 -18.87
N GLY A 223 -4.76 39.64 -18.43
CA GLY A 223 -4.10 39.96 -17.18
C GLY A 223 -5.13 40.04 -16.04
N LEU A 224 -4.84 39.38 -14.92
CA LEU A 224 -5.70 39.31 -13.73
C LEU A 224 -6.22 40.69 -13.29
N SER A 225 -7.54 40.74 -13.01
CA SER A 225 -8.28 41.92 -12.55
C SER A 225 -7.59 42.67 -11.42
N THR A 226 -7.54 43.99 -11.56
CA THR A 226 -6.97 44.98 -10.62
C THR A 226 -7.53 44.83 -9.20
N GLY A 227 -8.72 44.23 -9.04
CA GLY A 227 -9.33 43.94 -7.73
C GLY A 227 -8.63 42.83 -6.92
N ALA A 228 -7.97 41.86 -7.56
CA ALA A 228 -7.31 40.75 -6.85
C ALA A 228 -5.94 41.15 -6.26
N LYS A 229 -5.25 42.13 -6.86
CA LYS A 229 -3.95 42.63 -6.37
C LYS A 229 -4.07 43.53 -5.14
N ALA A 230 -5.21 44.20 -4.94
CA ALA A 230 -5.42 45.10 -3.81
C ALA A 230 -5.73 44.36 -2.49
N GLY A 231 -6.27 43.15 -2.54
CA GLY A 231 -6.68 42.39 -1.34
C GLY A 231 -5.54 41.72 -0.56
N ILE A 232 -4.43 41.39 -1.22
CA ILE A 232 -3.33 40.61 -0.60
C ILE A 232 -2.38 41.49 0.23
N GLY A 233 -2.35 42.82 -0.01
CA GLY A 233 -1.44 43.74 0.67
C GLY A 233 -1.80 44.05 2.14
N ALA A 234 -3.08 44.03 2.51
CA ALA A 234 -3.51 44.48 3.84
C ALA A 234 -3.53 43.36 4.90
N GLY A 235 -3.64 42.09 4.51
CA GLY A 235 -3.77 40.97 5.45
C GLY A 235 -2.44 40.45 6.03
N ALA A 236 -1.34 40.56 5.27
CA ALA A 236 -0.06 39.96 5.65
C ALA A 236 0.62 40.66 6.86
N GLY A 237 0.40 41.96 7.05
CA GLY A 237 1.03 42.73 8.12
C GLY A 237 0.56 42.32 9.52
N VAL A 238 -0.74 42.06 9.69
CA VAL A 238 -1.32 41.72 11.00
C VAL A 238 -0.93 40.31 11.43
N VAL A 239 -0.93 39.35 10.49
CA VAL A 239 -0.56 37.96 10.77
C VAL A 239 0.91 37.83 11.16
N ALA A 240 1.81 38.56 10.47
CA ALA A 240 3.24 38.54 10.78
C ALA A 240 3.55 39.05 12.20
N LEU A 241 2.88 40.12 12.65
CA LEU A 241 3.06 40.66 13.99
C LEU A 241 2.57 39.71 15.10
N ILE A 242 1.47 38.98 14.86
CA ILE A 242 0.95 37.97 15.80
C ILE A 242 1.93 36.79 15.91
N VAL A 243 2.44 36.29 14.80
CA VAL A 243 3.39 35.15 14.80
C VAL A 243 4.70 35.51 15.52
N ILE A 244 5.22 36.72 15.31
CA ILE A 244 6.43 37.21 16.00
C ILE A 244 6.17 37.34 17.52
N GLY A 245 5.00 37.86 17.91
CA GLY A 245 4.61 37.96 19.32
C GLY A 245 4.54 36.61 20.03
N VAL A 246 3.93 35.60 19.40
CA VAL A 246 3.80 34.24 19.95
C VAL A 246 5.18 33.56 20.05
N ALA A 247 6.03 33.71 19.04
CA ALA A 247 7.38 33.13 19.06
C ALA A 247 8.24 33.69 20.20
N LEU A 248 8.18 35.01 20.45
CA LEU A 248 8.92 35.65 21.53
C LEU A 248 8.43 35.22 22.93
N LEU A 249 7.11 35.05 23.10
CA LEU A 249 6.55 34.54 24.36
C LEU A 249 6.98 33.09 24.65
N PHE A 250 7.00 32.25 23.63
CA PHE A 250 7.42 30.85 23.76
C PHE A 250 8.91 30.73 24.09
N TRP A 251 9.76 31.57 23.48
CA TRP A 251 11.18 31.63 23.80
C TRP A 251 11.48 32.17 25.20
N ARG A 252 10.70 33.14 25.71
CA ARG A 252 10.87 33.61 27.09
C ARG A 252 10.50 32.53 28.12
N LYS A 253 9.46 31.72 27.85
CA LYS A 253 9.09 30.61 28.74
C LYS A 253 10.10 29.45 28.76
N ARG A 254 10.88 29.26 27.69
CA ARG A 254 11.87 28.17 27.60
C ARG A 254 13.18 28.48 28.34
N LYS A 255 13.45 29.74 28.72
CA LYS A 255 14.68 30.12 29.45
C LYS A 255 14.60 29.96 30.97
N SER A 256 13.46 29.55 31.52
CA SER A 256 13.33 29.20 32.95
C SER A 256 13.33 27.69 33.11
N LYS A 257 14.53 27.08 33.04
CA LYS A 257 14.88 25.78 33.65
C LYS A 257 16.39 25.54 33.46
N VAL A 258 17.18 26.05 34.41
CA VAL A 258 18.60 25.69 34.59
C VAL A 258 18.70 24.97 35.94
N VAL A 259 19.12 23.72 35.86
CA VAL A 259 19.85 22.87 36.83
C VAL A 259 19.16 22.45 38.14
N ASN A 260 19.04 21.14 38.33
CA ASN A 260 19.59 20.46 39.50
C ASN A 260 20.18 19.11 39.08
N VAL A 261 21.51 19.00 39.23
CA VAL A 261 22.28 17.75 39.25
C VAL A 261 21.91 17.05 40.56
N VAL A 262 21.51 15.77 40.49
CA VAL A 262 21.42 14.92 41.68
C VAL A 262 22.46 13.82 41.58
N GLU A 263 23.30 13.84 42.60
CA GLU A 263 24.43 13.00 42.94
C GLU A 263 24.02 11.56 43.27
N LYS A 264 24.92 10.62 42.97
CA LYS A 264 24.81 9.16 43.15
C LYS A 264 25.06 8.75 44.62
N PRO A 265 24.52 7.61 45.08
CA PRO A 265 25.23 6.78 46.05
C PRO A 265 25.39 5.30 45.60
N PRO A 266 26.24 4.53 46.29
CA PRO A 266 27.21 3.63 45.65
C PRO A 266 26.82 2.15 45.67
N GLY A 267 27.58 1.35 44.89
CA GLY A 267 27.99 0.01 45.28
C GLY A 267 27.03 -1.13 44.97
N TYR A 268 27.23 -1.77 43.81
CA TYR A 268 27.35 -3.23 43.77
C TYR A 268 28.22 -3.63 42.57
N GLU A 269 29.38 -4.19 42.89
CA GLU A 269 30.11 -5.08 42.01
C GLU A 269 29.25 -6.32 41.77
N CYS A 270 28.98 -6.64 40.51
CA CYS A 270 28.64 -8.00 40.12
C CYS A 270 29.44 -8.34 38.86
N LEU A 271 30.42 -9.18 39.12
CA LEU A 271 31.33 -9.91 38.25
C LEU A 271 30.76 -10.20 36.85
N ARG A 272 31.55 -9.85 35.82
CA ARG A 272 31.42 -10.37 34.46
C ARG A 272 31.94 -11.81 34.42
N PRO A 273 31.19 -12.76 33.84
CA PRO A 273 31.78 -13.92 33.22
C PRO A 273 32.04 -13.60 31.74
N GLU A 274 33.32 -13.54 31.37
CA GLU A 274 33.77 -13.72 30.00
C GLU A 274 33.32 -15.11 29.51
N LEU A 275 32.59 -15.17 28.40
CA LEU A 275 32.33 -16.43 27.70
C LEU A 275 32.44 -16.20 26.19
N GLN A 276 33.66 -16.41 25.70
CA GLN A 276 33.96 -16.60 24.29
C GLN A 276 33.27 -17.88 23.79
N GLY A 277 32.19 -17.75 23.04
CA GLY A 277 31.58 -18.83 22.27
C GLY A 277 32.10 -18.81 20.83
N LYS A 278 32.84 -19.85 20.43
CA LYS A 278 33.17 -20.16 19.03
C LYS A 278 31.87 -20.39 18.24
N PRO A 279 31.79 -20.02 16.95
CA PRO A 279 30.65 -20.37 16.11
C PRO A 279 30.65 -21.89 15.85
N VAL A 280 29.63 -22.58 16.35
CA VAL A 280 29.30 -23.94 15.94
C VAL A 280 28.53 -23.84 14.63
N GLN A 281 29.11 -24.36 13.54
CA GLN A 281 28.42 -24.59 12.28
C GLN A 281 27.33 -25.67 12.50
N PRO A 282 26.08 -25.46 12.07
CA PRO A 282 25.13 -26.56 12.00
C PRO A 282 25.48 -27.46 10.81
N ALA A 283 25.75 -28.72 11.12
CA ALA A 283 25.85 -29.80 10.15
C ALA A 283 24.53 -29.94 9.39
N PHE A 284 24.60 -29.77 8.07
CA PHE A 284 23.56 -30.19 7.15
C PHE A 284 23.45 -31.72 7.22
N ALA A 285 22.36 -32.23 7.79
CA ALA A 285 21.95 -33.60 7.57
C ALA A 285 21.28 -33.67 6.19
N GLU A 286 22.01 -34.25 5.25
CA GLU A 286 21.55 -34.63 3.93
C GLU A 286 20.52 -35.75 4.08
N LEU A 287 19.23 -35.44 3.94
CA LEU A 287 18.18 -36.46 3.82
C LEU A 287 18.09 -36.89 2.36
N ASP A 288 18.75 -38.01 2.09
CA ASP A 288 18.76 -38.76 0.85
C ASP A 288 17.32 -39.20 0.47
N TRP A 289 16.75 -38.59 -0.56
CA TRP A 289 15.39 -38.85 -1.03
C TRP A 289 15.30 -40.04 -2.00
N ARG A 290 16.36 -40.84 -2.17
CA ARG A 290 16.40 -41.94 -3.17
C ARG A 290 15.83 -43.29 -2.74
N ALA A 291 15.19 -43.40 -1.57
CA ALA A 291 14.58 -44.66 -1.12
C ALA A 291 13.05 -44.57 -0.99
N SER A 292 12.33 -44.31 -2.09
CA SER A 292 10.90 -44.63 -2.18
C SER A 292 10.42 -44.71 -3.63
N ARG A 293 11.09 -45.55 -4.42
CA ARG A 293 10.61 -45.94 -5.75
C ARG A 293 10.96 -47.40 -6.04
N SER A 294 10.46 -48.29 -5.18
CA SER A 294 10.42 -49.73 -5.44
C SER A 294 9.37 -50.36 -4.54
N GLU A 295 8.10 -50.05 -4.82
CA GLU A 295 6.96 -50.94 -4.53
C GLU A 295 5.72 -50.32 -5.18
N LEU A 296 5.40 -50.82 -6.37
CA LEU A 296 4.08 -50.95 -6.98
C LEU A 296 4.33 -51.53 -8.38
N ALA A 297 4.47 -52.85 -8.41
CA ALA A 297 4.02 -53.67 -9.53
C ALA A 297 2.50 -53.81 -9.44
#